data_AF-A0A534DVJ3-F1
#
_entry.id   AF-A0A534DVJ3-F1
#
_cell.length_a   1.000
_cell.length_b   1.000
_cell.length_c   1.000
_cell.angle_alpha   90.00
_cell.angle_beta   90.00
_cell.angle_gamma   90.00
#
_symmetry.space_group_name_H-M   'P 1'
#
loop_
_entity.id
_entity.type
_entity.pdbx_description
1 polymer ?
#
loop_
_entity_poly.entity_id
_entity_poly.type
_entity_poly.pdbx_seq_one_letter_code
_entity_poly.pdbx_strand_id
1 'polypeptide(L)'
;MSIKSDNWIRRMAREHAMIEPFEPGQVREVNGHRIVSYGTSSYGYDVRCADEFKIFTNINSTIVDPKNFDEKSFVDFRGDVCIVPPNSFALARTVEYFRVPRNVLIITVGKSTFARCFRGDTRVALVDGRSATLEEMARGHDSGELYWGYSIGPGSRLIVTLLDAPRFIGRDALSEVALDNGELIHATPDHLFMRRDGRMAQAQSLRPGDGLMPLYRDLVRGYEAVYQPLGGYMYPTHRLADEWNLRHEIYADIPGTHRHHMDFDRRNNRPTNIERMPASEHIRLHNADNYGEEFDPDAHGAAIQAS
;
A
#
# COMPACT_ATOMS: atom_id res chain seq x y z
N MET A 1 36.96 0.25 -15.87
CA MET A 1 36.52 1.14 -14.77
C MET A 1 36.00 0.28 -13.64
N SER A 2 36.36 0.58 -12.38
CA SER A 2 35.89 -0.17 -11.20
C SER A 2 34.92 0.66 -10.37
N ILE A 3 33.98 0.00 -9.69
CA ILE A 3 33.11 0.63 -8.70
C ILE A 3 33.99 1.19 -7.56
N LYS A 4 33.72 2.42 -7.16
CA LYS A 4 34.52 3.12 -6.15
C LYS A 4 33.93 2.89 -4.75
N SER A 5 34.81 2.70 -3.78
CA SER A 5 34.43 2.53 -2.38
C SER A 5 34.07 3.87 -1.72
N ASP A 6 33.36 3.76 -0.60
CA ASP A 6 33.05 4.86 0.32
C ASP A 6 34.26 5.76 0.63
N ASN A 7 35.43 5.18 0.92
CA ASN A 7 36.66 5.91 1.22
C ASN A 7 37.12 6.78 0.04
N TRP A 8 37.00 6.27 -1.19
CA TRP A 8 37.29 7.05 -2.38
C TRP A 8 36.28 8.18 -2.56
N ILE A 9 34.98 7.90 -2.37
CA ILE A 9 33.91 8.91 -2.49
C ILE A 9 34.12 10.04 -1.47
N ARG A 10 34.37 9.71 -0.20
CA ARG A 10 34.67 10.68 0.87
C ARG A 10 35.87 11.57 0.53
N ARG A 11 36.95 10.97 0.02
CA ARG A 11 38.14 11.69 -0.40
C ARG A 11 37.82 12.68 -1.53
N MET A 12 37.13 12.21 -2.58
CA MET A 12 36.79 13.06 -3.72
C MET A 12 35.82 14.19 -3.36
N ALA A 13 34.87 13.93 -2.45
CA ALA A 13 34.00 14.98 -1.93
C ALA A 13 34.78 16.04 -1.15
N ARG A 14 35.70 15.63 -0.27
CA ARG A 14 36.49 16.55 0.58
C ARG A 14 37.54 17.34 -0.20
N GLU A 15 38.31 16.67 -1.07
CA GLU A 15 39.48 17.27 -1.74
C GLU A 15 39.12 17.96 -3.06
N HIS A 16 38.04 17.53 -3.72
CA HIS A 16 37.67 18.00 -5.06
C HIS A 16 36.24 18.53 -5.16
N ALA A 17 35.52 18.65 -4.04
CA ALA A 17 34.13 19.10 -4.00
C ALA A 17 33.24 18.35 -5.00
N MET A 18 33.50 17.04 -5.17
CA MET A 18 32.79 16.19 -6.13
C MET A 18 31.28 16.13 -5.87
N ILE A 19 30.86 16.26 -4.60
CA ILE A 19 29.47 16.23 -4.15
C ILE A 19 29.30 17.37 -3.13
N GLU A 20 28.28 18.21 -3.28
CA GLU A 20 28.03 19.32 -2.36
C GLU A 20 26.53 19.67 -2.27
N PRO A 21 25.92 19.71 -1.08
CA PRO A 21 26.47 19.33 0.23
C PRO A 21 26.78 17.82 0.33
N PHE A 22 27.79 17.45 1.13
CA PHE A 22 28.24 16.06 1.27
C PHE A 22 28.00 15.50 2.67
N GLU A 23 27.46 14.28 2.74
CA GLU A 23 27.24 13.53 3.98
C GLU A 23 28.14 12.27 4.03
N PRO A 24 29.16 12.22 4.91
CA PRO A 24 30.11 11.10 4.97
C PRO A 24 29.53 9.79 5.50
N GLY A 25 28.39 9.83 6.19
CA GLY A 25 27.69 8.66 6.74
C GLY A 25 26.36 8.36 6.06
N GLN A 26 25.65 7.36 6.57
CA GLN A 26 24.24 7.12 6.25
C GLN A 26 23.36 7.81 7.28
N VAL A 27 22.57 8.79 6.85
CA VAL A 27 21.55 9.43 7.68
C VAL A 27 20.24 8.69 7.49
N ARG A 28 19.64 8.22 8.59
CA ARG A 28 18.39 7.40 8.59
C ARG A 28 17.27 8.01 9.42
N GLU A 29 17.59 9.03 10.21
CA GLU A 29 16.69 9.70 11.12
C GLU A 29 17.04 11.19 11.17
N VAL A 30 16.02 12.04 11.16
CA VAL A 30 16.13 13.49 11.31
C VAL A 30 15.05 13.93 12.29
N ASN A 31 15.42 14.72 13.30
CA ASN A 31 14.49 15.23 14.33
C ASN A 31 13.63 14.14 15.01
N GLY A 32 14.18 12.95 15.25
CA GLY A 32 13.43 11.84 15.87
C GLY A 32 12.53 11.05 14.92
N HIS A 33 12.47 11.43 13.63
CA HIS A 33 11.65 10.76 12.62
C HIS A 33 12.53 9.95 11.66
N ARG A 34 12.14 8.70 11.44
CA ARG A 34 12.76 7.86 10.39
C ARG A 34 12.47 8.44 9.01
N ILE A 35 13.49 8.46 8.16
CA ILE A 35 13.40 8.96 6.78
C ILE A 35 13.89 7.91 5.79
N VAL A 36 13.58 8.11 4.50
CA VAL A 36 14.33 7.42 3.43
C VAL A 36 15.78 7.89 3.53
N SER A 37 16.70 6.96 3.77
CA SER A 37 18.07 7.32 4.12
C SER A 37 18.77 8.11 3.02
N TYR A 38 19.88 8.77 3.34
CA TYR A 38 20.76 9.39 2.33
C TYR A 38 22.22 9.43 2.80
N GLY A 39 23.13 9.84 1.93
CA GLY A 39 24.56 9.98 2.20
C GLY A 39 25.40 8.80 1.73
N THR A 40 26.64 8.71 2.21
CA THR A 40 27.63 7.74 1.71
C THR A 40 27.29 6.30 2.11
N SER A 41 27.24 5.41 1.12
CA SER A 41 27.10 3.95 1.28
C SER A 41 28.42 3.24 0.91
N SER A 42 28.54 1.94 1.15
CA SER A 42 29.80 1.18 0.98
C SER A 42 30.44 1.34 -0.41
N TYR A 43 29.61 1.44 -1.46
CA TYR A 43 30.03 1.53 -2.85
C TYR A 43 29.21 2.55 -3.66
N GLY A 44 28.68 3.57 -3.00
CA GLY A 44 27.80 4.55 -3.64
C GLY A 44 27.47 5.72 -2.74
N TYR A 45 26.67 6.64 -3.27
CA TYR A 45 26.18 7.80 -2.54
C TYR A 45 24.70 7.95 -2.80
N ASP A 46 23.92 7.98 -1.74
CA ASP A 46 22.47 8.13 -1.79
C ASP A 46 22.11 9.62 -1.80
N VAL A 47 21.55 10.09 -2.91
CA VAL A 47 21.13 11.48 -3.09
C VAL A 47 19.76 11.75 -2.46
N ARG A 48 19.51 13.02 -2.13
CA ARG A 48 18.20 13.50 -1.68
C ARG A 48 17.43 14.12 -2.83
N CYS A 49 16.10 14.01 -2.77
CA CYS A 49 15.18 14.76 -3.63
C CYS A 49 14.99 16.17 -3.05
N ALA A 50 15.07 17.20 -3.89
CA ALA A 50 14.72 18.57 -3.50
C ALA A 50 13.19 18.76 -3.39
N ASP A 51 12.77 19.90 -2.84
CA ASP A 51 11.37 20.28 -2.63
C ASP A 51 10.69 20.88 -3.88
N GLU A 52 11.37 20.89 -5.03
CA GLU A 52 10.91 21.49 -6.28
C GLU A 52 10.65 20.40 -7.33
N PHE A 53 9.43 20.36 -7.85
CA PHE A 53 8.93 19.34 -8.76
C PHE A 53 8.27 19.95 -9.98
N LYS A 54 8.41 19.27 -11.13
CA LYS A 54 7.64 19.51 -12.35
C LYS A 54 6.80 18.27 -12.62
N ILE A 55 5.49 18.36 -12.39
CA ILE A 55 4.56 17.24 -12.54
C ILE A 55 3.98 17.26 -13.95
N PHE A 56 4.14 16.19 -14.72
CA PHE A 56 3.63 16.12 -16.09
C PHE A 56 2.09 16.17 -16.13
N THR A 57 1.57 16.95 -17.07
CA THR A 57 0.13 17.07 -17.37
C THR A 57 -0.12 17.03 -18.87
N ASN A 58 -1.13 16.27 -19.28
CA ASN A 58 -1.54 16.13 -20.68
C ASN A 58 -2.69 17.08 -21.08
N ILE A 59 -3.08 18.01 -20.20
CA ILE A 59 -4.20 18.95 -20.44
C ILE A 59 -3.96 19.82 -21.68
N ASN A 60 -2.71 20.22 -21.91
CA ASN A 60 -2.36 21.24 -22.92
C ASN A 60 -1.71 20.68 -24.20
N SER A 61 -1.31 19.41 -24.25
CA SER A 61 -0.58 18.86 -25.40
C SER A 61 -0.84 17.37 -25.61
N THR A 62 -1.02 16.98 -26.87
CA THR A 62 -1.20 15.59 -27.30
C THR A 62 0.12 14.91 -27.69
N ILE A 63 1.23 15.67 -27.80
CA ILE A 63 2.54 15.15 -28.25
C ILE A 63 3.66 15.77 -27.40
N VAL A 64 4.53 14.91 -26.86
CA VAL A 64 5.77 15.31 -26.19
C VAL A 64 6.89 15.33 -27.22
N ASP A 65 7.51 16.50 -27.45
CA ASP A 65 8.71 16.63 -28.30
C ASP A 65 9.97 16.79 -27.43
N PRO A 66 10.83 15.76 -27.30
CA PRO A 66 12.05 15.85 -26.50
C PRO A 66 13.07 16.88 -27.00
N LYS A 67 12.97 17.34 -28.26
CA LYS A 67 13.85 18.39 -28.80
C LYS A 67 13.35 19.79 -28.47
N ASN A 68 12.04 19.93 -28.22
CA ASN A 68 11.37 21.20 -27.92
C ASN A 68 10.58 21.06 -26.61
N PHE A 69 11.31 21.08 -25.49
CA PHE A 69 10.71 20.95 -24.17
C PHE A 69 9.69 22.07 -23.90
N ASP A 70 8.42 21.72 -23.69
CA ASP A 70 7.34 22.66 -23.41
C ASP A 70 7.02 22.69 -21.92
N GLU A 71 7.34 23.81 -21.27
CA GLU A 71 7.06 24.03 -19.84
C GLU A 71 5.56 23.94 -19.52
N LYS A 72 4.67 24.19 -20.48
CA LYS A 72 3.21 24.10 -20.29
C LYS A 72 2.70 22.66 -20.13
N SER A 73 3.53 21.67 -20.47
CA SER A 73 3.25 20.25 -20.23
C SER A 73 3.55 19.84 -18.78
N PHE A 74 3.95 20.79 -17.93
CA PHE A 74 4.24 20.55 -16.52
C PHE A 74 3.52 21.55 -15.61
N VAL A 75 3.15 21.07 -14.43
CA VAL A 75 2.73 21.91 -13.30
C VAL A 75 3.91 22.01 -12.34
N ASP A 76 4.36 23.24 -12.08
CA ASP A 76 5.36 23.49 -11.05
C ASP A 76 4.74 23.31 -9.66
N PHE A 77 5.40 22.50 -8.84
CA PHE A 77 4.99 22.22 -7.48
C PHE A 77 6.19 22.37 -6.54
N ARG A 78 5.98 23.04 -5.41
CA ARG A 78 6.97 23.14 -4.34
C ARG A 78 6.36 22.67 -3.03
N GLY A 79 6.98 21.69 -2.38
CA GLY A 79 6.53 21.17 -1.10
C GLY A 79 7.28 19.93 -0.63
N ASP A 80 7.06 19.56 0.62
CA ASP A 80 7.76 18.44 1.27
C ASP A 80 7.34 17.06 0.71
N VAL A 81 6.14 16.98 0.12
CA VAL A 81 5.58 15.74 -0.46
C VAL A 81 4.97 16.06 -1.82
N CYS A 82 5.50 15.43 -2.87
CA CYS A 82 4.96 15.50 -4.23
C CYS A 82 4.09 14.28 -4.52
N ILE A 83 2.85 14.51 -4.95
CA ILE A 83 1.95 13.46 -5.44
C ILE A 83 2.11 13.38 -6.96
N VAL A 84 2.62 12.24 -7.45
CA VAL A 84 2.73 11.96 -8.89
C VAL A 84 1.43 11.30 -9.36
N PRO A 85 0.70 11.88 -10.34
CA PRO A 85 -0.53 11.27 -10.85
C PRO A 85 -0.30 9.86 -11.42
N PRO A 86 -1.32 8.99 -11.40
CA PRO A 86 -1.24 7.66 -12.00
C PRO A 86 -0.79 7.71 -13.46
N ASN A 87 0.07 6.77 -13.85
CA ASN A 87 0.62 6.61 -15.22
C ASN A 87 1.29 7.88 -15.77
N SER A 88 1.64 8.82 -14.90
CA SER A 88 2.36 10.06 -15.20
C SER A 88 3.79 9.98 -14.64
N PHE A 89 4.53 11.07 -14.77
CA PHE A 89 5.85 11.22 -14.18
C PHE A 89 6.03 12.63 -13.63
N ALA A 90 7.00 12.77 -12.73
CA ALA A 90 7.45 14.07 -12.24
C ALA A 90 8.96 14.17 -12.41
N LEU A 91 9.44 15.37 -12.66
CA LEU A 91 10.85 15.71 -12.62
C LEU A 91 11.14 16.41 -11.30
N ALA A 92 12.30 16.11 -10.73
CA ALA A 92 12.85 16.80 -9.58
C ALA A 92 14.35 16.93 -9.78
N ARG A 93 15.01 17.69 -8.90
CA ARG A 93 16.47 17.77 -8.83
C ARG A 93 16.98 17.17 -7.55
N THR A 94 18.25 16.78 -7.55
CA THR A 94 18.94 16.41 -6.33
C THR A 94 19.17 17.65 -5.45
N VAL A 95 19.22 17.44 -4.13
CA VAL A 95 19.74 18.48 -3.21
C VAL A 95 21.23 18.67 -3.45
N GLU A 96 21.95 17.58 -3.71
CA GLU A 96 23.38 17.58 -3.98
C GLU A 96 23.70 18.04 -5.41
N TYR A 97 24.72 18.86 -5.54
CA TYR A 97 25.37 19.23 -6.78
C TYR A 97 26.61 18.37 -7.01
N PHE A 98 26.78 17.88 -8.24
CA PHE A 98 27.86 16.96 -8.61
C PHE A 98 28.87 17.61 -9.55
N ARG A 99 30.16 17.55 -9.20
CA ARG A 99 31.30 17.97 -10.03
C ARG A 99 32.10 16.74 -10.42
N VAL A 100 31.63 16.03 -11.45
CA VAL A 100 32.15 14.72 -11.84
C VAL A 100 33.53 14.86 -12.52
N PRO A 101 34.59 14.22 -12.00
CA PRO A 101 35.90 14.23 -12.63
C PRO A 101 35.87 13.58 -14.02
N ARG A 102 36.72 14.04 -14.95
CA ARG A 102 36.74 13.57 -16.35
C ARG A 102 36.97 12.06 -16.53
N ASN A 103 37.57 11.40 -15.54
CA ASN A 103 37.86 9.96 -15.56
C ASN A 103 36.82 9.13 -14.79
N VAL A 104 35.66 9.70 -14.47
CA VAL A 104 34.59 9.08 -13.68
C VAL A 104 33.29 9.08 -14.47
N LEU A 105 32.60 7.95 -14.46
CA LEU A 105 31.22 7.80 -14.91
C LEU A 105 30.37 7.43 -13.70
N ILE A 106 29.21 8.06 -13.56
CA ILE A 106 28.24 7.79 -12.50
C ILE A 106 27.03 7.08 -13.11
N ILE A 107 26.55 6.03 -12.44
CA ILE A 107 25.30 5.34 -12.75
C ILE A 107 24.36 5.58 -11.57
N THR A 108 23.13 6.03 -11.85
CA THR A 108 22.09 6.25 -10.84
C THR A 108 21.08 5.11 -10.87
N VAL A 109 20.78 4.55 -9.70
CA VAL A 109 19.78 3.49 -9.54
C VAL A 109 18.77 3.89 -8.48
N GLY A 110 17.51 3.48 -8.66
CA GLY A 110 16.46 3.74 -7.68
C GLY A 110 16.73 3.02 -6.36
N LYS A 111 16.30 3.61 -5.24
CA LYS A 111 16.35 2.92 -3.95
C LYS A 111 15.25 1.87 -3.88
N SER A 112 15.58 0.75 -3.25
CA SER A 112 14.66 -0.30 -2.79
C SER A 112 13.36 0.23 -2.20
N THR A 113 13.43 1.27 -1.38
CA THR A 113 12.22 1.87 -0.75
C THR A 113 11.19 2.39 -1.74
N PHE A 114 11.60 2.70 -2.99
CA PHE A 114 10.70 3.06 -4.08
C PHE A 114 10.33 1.86 -4.99
N ALA A 115 10.89 0.67 -4.77
CA ALA A 115 10.84 -0.47 -5.70
C ALA A 115 10.58 -1.87 -5.06
N ARG A 116 10.07 -1.94 -3.83
CA ARG A 116 9.70 -3.24 -3.20
C ARG A 116 8.45 -3.79 -3.85
N CYS A 117 8.59 -4.80 -4.69
CA CYS A 117 7.47 -5.29 -5.49
C CYS A 117 7.37 -6.82 -5.51
N PHE A 118 6.15 -7.26 -5.81
CA PHE A 118 5.81 -8.65 -6.11
C PHE A 118 5.73 -8.84 -7.62
N ARG A 119 5.79 -10.09 -8.08
CA ARG A 119 5.48 -10.44 -9.47
C ARG A 119 3.99 -10.23 -9.74
N GLY A 120 3.65 -9.84 -10.97
CA GLY A 120 2.29 -9.46 -11.36
C GLY A 120 1.21 -10.53 -11.14
N ASP A 121 1.57 -11.81 -11.16
CA ASP A 121 0.66 -12.93 -10.92
C ASP A 121 0.39 -13.22 -9.43
N THR A 122 1.04 -12.48 -8.53
CA THR A 122 0.78 -12.58 -7.09
C THR A 122 -0.67 -12.22 -6.82
N ARG A 123 -1.41 -13.13 -6.19
CA ARG A 123 -2.81 -12.95 -5.83
C ARG A 123 -2.96 -12.20 -4.51
N VAL A 124 -3.90 -11.26 -4.48
CA VAL A 124 -4.25 -10.46 -3.31
C VAL A 124 -5.67 -10.81 -2.90
N ALA A 125 -5.85 -11.18 -1.63
CA ALA A 125 -7.17 -11.40 -1.05
C ALA A 125 -7.90 -10.06 -0.86
N LEU A 126 -9.06 -9.94 -1.50
CA LEU A 126 -9.91 -8.76 -1.43
C LEU A 126 -11.07 -8.99 -0.46
N VAL A 127 -11.57 -7.91 0.12
CA VAL A 127 -12.66 -7.95 1.12
C VAL A 127 -14.03 -8.28 0.51
N ASP A 128 -14.16 -8.20 -0.81
CA ASP A 128 -15.33 -8.66 -1.57
C ASP A 128 -15.31 -10.16 -1.88
N GLY A 129 -14.35 -10.90 -1.30
CA GLY A 129 -14.20 -12.34 -1.52
C GLY A 129 -13.44 -12.69 -2.80
N ARG A 130 -13.13 -11.73 -3.67
CA ARG A 130 -12.28 -11.98 -4.85
C ARG A 130 -10.82 -12.20 -4.45
N SER A 131 -10.08 -12.82 -5.36
CA SER A 131 -8.63 -12.98 -5.27
C SER A 131 -8.00 -12.59 -6.60
N ALA A 132 -7.74 -11.29 -6.76
CA ALA A 132 -7.21 -10.72 -7.99
C ALA A 132 -5.68 -10.75 -7.97
N THR A 133 -5.07 -10.96 -9.13
CA THR A 133 -3.62 -10.78 -9.30
C THR A 133 -3.27 -9.29 -9.28
N LEU A 134 -2.04 -8.95 -8.91
CA LEU A 134 -1.56 -7.57 -8.97
C LEU A 134 -1.61 -6.99 -10.39
N GLU A 135 -1.45 -7.83 -11.41
CA GLU A 135 -1.59 -7.43 -12.82
C GLU A 135 -3.05 -7.11 -13.19
N GLU A 136 -4.01 -7.92 -12.75
CA GLU A 136 -5.44 -7.62 -12.92
C GLU A 136 -5.82 -6.32 -12.19
N MET A 137 -5.35 -6.17 -10.95
CA MET A 137 -5.60 -4.97 -10.15
C MET A 137 -5.00 -3.72 -10.79
N ALA A 138 -3.78 -3.80 -11.33
CA ALA A 138 -3.16 -2.66 -12.01
C ALA A 138 -3.98 -2.23 -13.24
N ARG A 139 -4.45 -3.19 -14.05
CA ARG A 139 -5.29 -2.89 -15.23
C ARG A 139 -6.66 -2.35 -14.85
N GLY A 140 -7.31 -2.89 -13.82
CA GLY A 140 -8.63 -2.40 -13.39
C GLY A 140 -8.54 -1.05 -12.68
N HIS A 141 -7.44 -0.76 -11.99
CA HIS A 141 -7.22 0.58 -11.44
C HIS A 141 -7.09 1.64 -12.54
N ASP A 142 -6.43 1.33 -13.67
CA ASP A 142 -6.37 2.24 -14.83
C ASP A 142 -7.77 2.58 -15.39
N SER A 143 -8.78 1.73 -15.15
CA SER A 143 -10.19 1.99 -15.50
C SER A 143 -11.04 2.55 -14.35
N GLY A 144 -10.43 2.91 -13.22
CA GLY A 144 -11.08 3.50 -12.06
C GLY A 144 -11.62 2.50 -11.04
N GLU A 145 -11.30 1.21 -11.15
CA GLU A 145 -11.67 0.22 -10.14
C GLU A 145 -10.90 0.46 -8.83
N LEU A 146 -11.64 0.43 -7.71
CA LEU A 146 -11.08 0.53 -6.37
C LEU A 146 -11.03 -0.85 -5.71
N TYR A 147 -9.94 -1.11 -4.99
CA TYR A 147 -9.69 -2.39 -4.32
C TYR A 147 -9.51 -2.18 -2.82
N TRP A 148 -10.19 -2.99 -2.02
CA TRP A 148 -9.97 -3.06 -0.59
C TRP A 148 -9.46 -4.44 -0.20
N GLY A 149 -8.41 -4.47 0.60
CA GLY A 149 -7.78 -5.69 1.09
C GLY A 149 -7.45 -5.60 2.58
N TYR A 150 -6.64 -6.55 3.02
CA TYR A 150 -6.22 -6.68 4.40
C TYR A 150 -4.83 -6.10 4.61
N SER A 151 -4.65 -5.36 5.72
CA SER A 151 -3.35 -4.86 6.15
C SER A 151 -3.21 -4.97 7.66
N ILE A 152 -1.99 -4.77 8.15
CA ILE A 152 -1.69 -4.71 9.57
C ILE A 152 -1.65 -3.24 9.99
N GLY A 153 -2.65 -2.84 10.77
CA GLY A 153 -2.79 -1.51 11.33
C GLY A 153 -2.06 -1.33 12.67
N PRO A 154 -2.30 -0.20 13.36
CA PRO A 154 -1.72 0.07 14.68
C PRO A 154 -1.98 -1.07 15.67
N GLY A 155 -0.98 -1.37 16.51
CA GLY A 155 -1.06 -2.46 17.47
C GLY A 155 -1.17 -3.85 16.82
N SER A 156 -0.62 -4.03 15.61
CA SER A 156 -0.64 -5.29 14.86
C SER A 156 -2.04 -5.89 14.62
N ARG A 157 -3.07 -5.04 14.60
CA ARG A 157 -4.45 -5.44 14.32
C ARG A 157 -4.64 -5.58 12.83
N LEU A 158 -5.28 -6.66 12.38
CA LEU A 158 -5.70 -6.78 10.99
C LEU A 158 -6.82 -5.78 10.73
N ILE A 159 -6.68 -4.96 9.69
CA ILE A 159 -7.64 -3.95 9.28
C ILE A 159 -7.97 -4.07 7.79
N VAL A 160 -9.14 -3.56 7.40
CA VAL A 160 -9.45 -3.29 6.00
C VAL A 160 -8.77 -1.99 5.59
N THR A 161 -8.14 -1.98 4.42
CA THR A 161 -7.50 -0.80 3.83
C THR A 161 -7.82 -0.71 2.34
N LEU A 162 -7.84 0.52 1.82
CA LEU A 162 -7.77 0.75 0.39
C LEU A 162 -6.38 0.32 -0.10
N LEU A 163 -6.33 -0.48 -1.16
CA LEU A 163 -5.10 -0.85 -1.86
C LEU A 163 -4.88 0.18 -2.96
N ASP A 164 -4.23 1.27 -2.56
CA ASP A 164 -4.11 2.46 -3.40
C ASP A 164 -3.07 2.26 -4.53
N ALA A 165 -3.46 2.69 -5.73
CA ALA A 165 -2.63 2.73 -6.94
C ALA A 165 -1.78 1.47 -7.25
N PRO A 166 -2.38 0.25 -7.36
CA PRO A 166 -1.69 -0.91 -7.88
C PRO A 166 -1.17 -0.62 -9.30
N ARG A 167 0.10 -0.91 -9.57
CA ARG A 167 0.73 -0.56 -10.85
C ARG A 167 1.92 -1.45 -11.18
N PHE A 168 2.19 -1.58 -12.48
CA PHE A 168 3.44 -2.15 -12.96
C PHE A 168 4.57 -1.12 -12.82
N ILE A 169 5.66 -1.49 -12.16
CA ILE A 169 6.82 -0.61 -11.97
C ILE A 169 8.04 -0.97 -12.82
N GLY A 170 8.15 -2.21 -13.32
CA GLY A 170 9.33 -2.68 -14.03
C GLY A 170 9.56 -4.19 -13.94
N ARG A 171 10.70 -4.63 -14.48
CA ARG A 171 11.20 -6.01 -14.40
C ARG A 171 12.51 -6.03 -13.63
N ASP A 172 12.68 -7.01 -12.75
CA ASP A 172 13.87 -7.17 -11.93
C ASP A 172 14.11 -8.66 -11.61
N ALA A 173 15.25 -8.98 -10.99
CA ALA A 173 15.50 -10.27 -10.38
C ALA A 173 14.54 -10.50 -9.20
N LEU A 174 14.04 -11.72 -9.07
CA LEU A 174 13.07 -12.09 -8.04
C LEU A 174 13.64 -13.19 -7.14
N SER A 175 13.33 -13.11 -5.85
CA SER A 175 13.40 -14.23 -4.92
C SER A 175 12.09 -15.02 -4.97
N GLU A 176 12.22 -16.34 -5.00
CA GLU A 176 11.11 -17.27 -4.85
C GLU A 176 11.01 -17.71 -3.40
N VAL A 177 9.84 -17.51 -2.80
CA VAL A 177 9.53 -17.91 -1.43
C VAL A 177 8.49 -19.02 -1.50
N ALA A 178 8.90 -20.24 -1.18
CA ALA A 178 8.01 -21.40 -1.09
C ALA A 178 7.33 -21.44 0.28
N LEU A 179 6.00 -21.56 0.28
CA LEU A 179 5.20 -21.69 1.48
C LEU A 179 4.98 -23.16 1.85
N ASP A 180 4.59 -23.41 3.08
CA ASP A 180 4.29 -24.74 3.62
C ASP A 180 3.06 -25.41 2.97
N ASN A 181 2.18 -24.61 2.35
CA ASN A 181 1.06 -25.09 1.54
C ASN A 181 1.43 -25.43 0.07
N GLY A 182 2.71 -25.30 -0.30
CA GLY A 182 3.20 -25.56 -1.66
C GLY A 182 3.01 -24.40 -2.65
N GLU A 183 2.40 -23.29 -2.23
CA GLU A 183 2.32 -22.08 -3.05
C GLU A 183 3.66 -21.34 -3.09
N LEU A 184 3.85 -20.55 -4.15
CA LEU A 184 5.05 -19.77 -4.38
C LEU A 184 4.70 -18.28 -4.39
N ILE A 185 5.54 -17.48 -3.74
CA ILE A 185 5.51 -16.02 -3.83
C ILE A 185 6.81 -15.55 -4.48
N HIS A 186 6.70 -14.76 -5.55
CA HIS A 186 7.84 -14.12 -6.20
C HIS A 186 7.87 -12.64 -5.87
N ALA A 187 8.97 -12.17 -5.28
CA ALA A 187 9.15 -10.79 -4.89
C ALA A 187 10.59 -10.33 -5.13
N THR A 188 10.83 -9.01 -5.20
CA THR A 188 12.19 -8.49 -5.25
C THR A 188 12.97 -8.92 -3.99
N PRO A 189 14.28 -9.17 -4.07
CA PRO A 189 15.09 -9.69 -2.95
C PRO A 189 14.96 -8.89 -1.64
N ASP A 190 14.70 -7.59 -1.74
CA ASP A 190 14.55 -6.62 -0.67
C ASP A 190 13.11 -6.44 -0.17
N HIS A 191 12.12 -7.11 -0.78
CA HIS A 191 10.73 -7.06 -0.36
C HIS A 191 10.60 -7.56 1.07
N LEU A 192 9.87 -6.82 1.92
CA LEU A 192 9.74 -7.16 3.34
C LEU A 192 8.51 -8.05 3.57
N PHE A 193 8.75 -9.22 4.16
CA PHE A 193 7.71 -10.07 4.71
C PHE A 193 7.63 -9.88 6.21
N MET A 194 6.41 -9.82 6.74
CA MET A 194 6.19 -9.89 8.19
C MET A 194 6.28 -11.34 8.63
N ARG A 195 7.13 -11.63 9.60
CA ARG A 195 7.22 -12.94 10.25
C ARG A 195 6.14 -13.07 11.32
N ARG A 196 5.85 -14.29 11.75
CA ARG A 196 4.85 -14.59 12.78
C ARG A 196 5.17 -13.94 14.14
N ASP A 197 6.44 -13.64 14.39
CA ASP A 197 6.90 -12.88 15.58
C ASP A 197 6.71 -11.36 15.46
N GLY A 198 6.12 -10.88 14.36
CA GLY A 198 5.86 -9.48 14.05
C GLY A 198 7.06 -8.73 13.46
N ARG A 199 8.24 -9.34 13.34
CA ARG A 199 9.42 -8.71 12.75
C ARG A 199 9.36 -8.76 11.23
N MET A 200 9.89 -7.73 10.59
CA MET A 200 10.06 -7.72 9.13
C MET A 200 11.37 -8.40 8.73
N ALA A 201 11.34 -9.19 7.67
CA ALA A 201 12.52 -9.77 7.04
C ALA A 201 12.46 -9.59 5.52
N GLN A 202 13.60 -9.33 4.89
CA GLN A 202 13.69 -9.27 3.43
C GLN A 202 13.54 -10.67 2.82
N ALA A 203 12.96 -10.76 1.64
CA ALA A 203 12.78 -12.00 0.89
C ALA A 203 14.08 -12.85 0.82
N GLN A 204 15.20 -12.21 0.47
CA GLN A 204 16.52 -12.85 0.38
C GLN A 204 17.10 -13.33 1.72
N SER A 205 16.56 -12.81 2.82
CA SER A 205 17.01 -13.15 4.18
C SER A 205 16.17 -14.24 4.83
N LEU A 206 15.03 -14.62 4.22
CA LEU A 206 14.22 -15.73 4.69
C LEU A 206 14.98 -17.05 4.58
N ARG A 207 14.72 -17.96 5.52
CA ARG A 207 15.27 -19.30 5.56
C ARG A 207 14.14 -20.33 5.73
N PRO A 208 14.33 -21.58 5.25
CA PRO A 208 13.37 -22.65 5.52
C PRO A 208 13.07 -22.76 7.02
N GLY A 209 11.79 -22.81 7.37
CA GLY A 209 11.31 -22.80 8.77
C GLY A 209 10.93 -21.42 9.32
N ASP A 210 11.23 -20.32 8.60
CA ASP A 210 10.73 -19.01 8.96
C ASP A 210 9.22 -18.92 8.77
N GLY A 211 8.47 -18.80 9.88
CA GLY A 211 7.04 -18.57 9.83
C GLY A 211 6.71 -17.15 9.39
N LEU A 212 5.97 -17.01 8.28
CA LEU A 212 5.41 -15.74 7.83
C LEU A 212 4.07 -15.46 8.51
N MET A 213 3.68 -14.18 8.58
CA MET A 213 2.40 -13.76 9.13
C MET A 213 1.27 -14.16 8.15
N PRO A 214 0.36 -15.06 8.55
CA PRO A 214 -0.72 -15.52 7.69
C PRO A 214 -1.96 -14.63 7.79
N LEU A 215 -2.80 -14.68 6.77
CA LEU A 215 -4.18 -14.21 6.83
C LEU A 215 -5.12 -15.41 6.94
N TYR A 216 -5.68 -15.65 8.13
CA TYR A 216 -6.70 -16.68 8.32
C TYR A 216 -8.10 -16.08 8.23
N ARG A 217 -8.95 -16.74 7.46
CA ARG A 217 -10.36 -16.37 7.23
C ARG A 217 -11.24 -17.58 7.42
N ASP A 218 -12.46 -17.34 7.90
CA ASP A 218 -13.48 -18.38 8.05
C ASP A 218 -14.88 -17.78 7.83
N LEU A 219 -15.87 -18.64 7.62
CA LEU A 219 -17.28 -18.24 7.50
C LEU A 219 -18.02 -18.54 8.79
N VAL A 220 -18.53 -17.49 9.43
CA VAL A 220 -19.33 -17.58 10.66
C VAL A 220 -20.74 -17.09 10.37
N ARG A 221 -21.72 -18.00 10.39
CA ARG A 221 -23.14 -17.69 10.08
C ARG A 221 -23.34 -16.99 8.72
N GLY A 222 -22.52 -17.35 7.74
CA GLY A 222 -22.54 -16.79 6.38
C GLY A 222 -21.76 -15.49 6.20
N TYR A 223 -21.22 -14.89 7.26
CA TYR A 223 -20.32 -13.75 7.19
C TYR A 223 -18.87 -14.19 7.19
N GLU A 224 -18.03 -13.54 6.39
CA GLU A 224 -16.59 -13.71 6.51
C GLU A 224 -16.09 -13.08 7.82
N ALA A 225 -15.21 -13.80 8.52
CA ALA A 225 -14.47 -13.32 9.66
C ALA A 225 -12.98 -13.63 9.49
N VAL A 226 -12.14 -12.77 10.07
CA VAL A 226 -10.68 -12.87 10.00
C VAL A 226 -10.08 -13.02 11.39
N TYR A 227 -9.01 -13.81 11.50
CA TYR A 227 -8.31 -14.01 12.76
C TYR A 227 -7.48 -12.78 13.13
N GLN A 228 -7.65 -12.26 14.34
CA GLN A 228 -6.84 -11.18 14.90
C GLN A 228 -5.62 -11.76 15.65
N PRO A 229 -4.39 -11.65 15.12
CA PRO A 229 -3.25 -12.43 15.62
C PRO A 229 -2.86 -12.19 17.07
N LEU A 230 -2.94 -10.94 17.55
CA LEU A 230 -2.64 -10.62 18.95
C LEU A 230 -3.76 -10.98 19.91
N GLY A 231 -5.01 -10.84 19.45
CA GLY A 231 -6.20 -11.05 20.29
C GLY A 231 -6.64 -12.50 20.37
N GLY A 232 -6.25 -13.33 19.40
CA GLY A 232 -6.59 -14.74 19.38
C GLY A 232 -8.06 -15.03 19.07
N TYR A 233 -8.78 -14.12 18.42
CA TYR A 233 -10.21 -14.25 18.13
C TYR A 233 -10.54 -13.99 16.65
N MET A 234 -11.67 -14.52 16.19
CA MET A 234 -12.22 -14.23 14.87
C MET A 234 -13.04 -12.93 14.94
N TYR A 235 -12.82 -12.03 13.98
CA TYR A 235 -13.52 -10.75 13.90
C TYR A 235 -14.21 -10.59 12.54
N PRO A 236 -15.51 -10.26 12.47
CA PRO A 236 -16.22 -10.16 11.19
C PRO A 236 -15.62 -9.08 10.26
N THR A 237 -15.40 -9.42 8.99
CA THR A 237 -14.79 -8.52 8.00
C THR A 237 -15.62 -7.25 7.78
N HIS A 238 -16.96 -7.36 7.71
CA HIS A 238 -17.83 -6.19 7.55
C HIS A 238 -17.69 -5.15 8.66
N ARG A 239 -17.32 -5.57 9.89
CA ARG A 239 -17.04 -4.61 10.98
C ARG A 239 -15.73 -3.87 10.74
N LEU A 240 -14.72 -4.52 10.17
CA LEU A 240 -13.48 -3.85 9.77
C LEU A 240 -13.71 -2.86 8.61
N ALA A 241 -14.62 -3.18 7.70
CA ALA A 241 -15.04 -2.29 6.62
C ALA A 241 -15.81 -1.07 7.16
N ASP A 242 -16.74 -1.27 8.10
CA ASP A 242 -17.41 -0.19 8.82
C ASP A 242 -16.42 0.71 9.57
N GLU A 243 -15.45 0.13 10.27
CA GLU A 243 -14.38 0.90 10.91
C GLU A 243 -13.53 1.68 9.91
N TRP A 244 -13.33 1.16 8.69
CA TRP A 244 -12.68 1.93 7.63
C TRP A 244 -13.52 3.16 7.26
N ASN A 245 -14.83 3.00 7.07
CA ASN A 245 -15.74 4.12 6.77
C ASN A 245 -15.72 5.19 7.87
N LEU A 246 -15.76 4.79 9.14
CA LEU A 246 -15.66 5.71 10.28
C LEU A 246 -14.32 6.47 10.31
N ARG A 247 -13.20 5.78 10.07
CA ARG A 247 -11.87 6.42 10.03
C ARG A 247 -11.70 7.40 8.88
N HIS A 248 -12.47 7.25 7.80
CA HIS A 248 -12.43 8.12 6.62
C HIS A 248 -13.62 9.08 6.55
N GLU A 249 -14.37 9.21 7.64
CA GLU A 249 -15.47 10.18 7.78
C GLU A 249 -16.55 10.03 6.70
N ILE A 250 -16.74 8.82 6.18
CA ILE A 250 -17.82 8.52 5.21
C ILE A 250 -19.19 8.70 5.87
N TYR A 251 -19.30 8.32 7.14
CA TYR A 251 -20.44 8.55 8.01
C TYR A 251 -20.00 8.55 9.48
N ALA A 252 -20.88 9.01 10.38
CA ALA A 252 -20.64 9.03 11.82
C ALA A 252 -21.09 7.73 12.51
N ASP A 253 -20.50 7.44 13.68
CA ASP A 253 -20.97 6.35 14.55
C ASP A 253 -22.20 6.80 15.34
N ILE A 254 -23.38 6.57 14.76
CA ILE A 254 -24.66 6.96 15.36
C ILE A 254 -25.18 5.82 16.25
N PRO A 255 -25.45 6.06 17.55
CA PRO A 255 -26.06 5.06 18.43
C PRO A 255 -27.40 4.56 17.89
N GLY A 256 -27.69 3.27 18.07
CA GLY A 256 -28.93 2.65 17.60
C GLY A 256 -28.96 2.32 16.11
N THR A 257 -27.81 2.37 15.42
CA THR A 257 -27.68 1.93 14.03
C THR A 257 -27.06 0.54 13.90
N HIS A 258 -27.49 -0.22 12.90
CA HIS A 258 -26.94 -1.52 12.53
C HIS A 258 -26.19 -1.42 11.19
N ARG A 259 -25.17 -2.26 11.03
CA ARG A 259 -24.44 -2.37 9.75
C ARG A 259 -25.23 -3.25 8.79
N HIS A 260 -25.35 -2.81 7.56
CA HIS A 260 -26.06 -3.51 6.50
C HIS A 260 -25.19 -3.65 5.26
N HIS A 261 -25.28 -4.80 4.58
CA HIS A 261 -24.72 -5.02 3.25
C HIS A 261 -25.76 -4.61 2.22
N MET A 262 -25.53 -3.54 1.48
CA MET A 262 -26.52 -2.96 0.56
C MET A 262 -26.96 -3.92 -0.56
N ASP A 263 -26.09 -4.84 -0.97
CA ASP A 263 -26.38 -5.87 -1.97
C ASP A 263 -26.88 -7.19 -1.38
N PHE A 264 -27.08 -7.26 -0.06
CA PHE A 264 -27.44 -8.46 0.70
C PHE A 264 -26.44 -9.63 0.63
N ASP A 265 -25.29 -9.45 -0.05
CA ASP A 265 -24.20 -10.41 -0.06
C ASP A 265 -23.30 -10.19 1.16
N ARG A 266 -23.48 -11.08 2.16
CA ARG A 266 -22.71 -11.10 3.41
C ARG A 266 -21.20 -11.29 3.23
N ARG A 267 -20.74 -11.61 2.02
CA ARG A 267 -19.31 -11.77 1.67
C ARG A 267 -18.74 -10.57 0.93
N ASN A 268 -19.59 -9.68 0.39
CA ASN A 268 -19.12 -8.45 -0.23
C ASN A 268 -18.85 -7.37 0.83
N ASN A 269 -17.68 -7.42 1.47
CA ASN A 269 -17.34 -6.49 2.55
C ASN A 269 -16.63 -5.22 2.07
N ARG A 270 -16.86 -4.77 0.83
CA ARG A 270 -16.35 -3.46 0.39
C ARG A 270 -16.91 -2.39 1.31
N PRO A 271 -16.10 -1.43 1.79
CA PRO A 271 -16.64 -0.33 2.60
C PRO A 271 -17.76 0.45 1.88
N THR A 272 -17.70 0.53 0.54
CA THR A 272 -18.77 1.11 -0.29
C THR A 272 -20.04 0.27 -0.38
N ASN A 273 -20.04 -0.97 0.14
CA ASN A 273 -21.21 -1.84 0.24
C ASN A 273 -21.75 -1.92 1.68
N ILE A 274 -21.07 -1.28 2.64
CA ILE A 274 -21.48 -1.26 4.04
C ILE A 274 -22.07 0.09 4.38
N GLU A 275 -23.30 0.07 4.89
CA GLU A 275 -23.96 1.26 5.41
C GLU A 275 -24.43 1.05 6.85
N ARG A 276 -24.83 2.16 7.48
CA ARG A 276 -25.46 2.16 8.80
C ARG A 276 -26.88 2.69 8.68
N MET A 277 -27.83 1.90 9.16
CA MET A 277 -29.25 2.27 9.20
C MET A 277 -29.83 2.07 10.59
N PRO A 278 -30.92 2.77 10.95
CA PRO A 278 -31.60 2.56 12.23
C PRO A 278 -31.93 1.08 12.46
N ALA A 279 -31.74 0.59 13.68
CA ALA A 279 -31.97 -0.82 14.01
C ALA A 279 -33.41 -1.29 13.66
N SER A 280 -34.41 -0.44 13.85
CA SER A 280 -35.80 -0.72 13.49
C SER A 280 -36.00 -0.91 11.99
N GLU A 281 -35.36 -0.07 11.18
CA GLU A 281 -35.42 -0.16 9.72
C GLU A 281 -34.68 -1.39 9.20
N HIS A 282 -33.51 -1.70 9.77
CA HIS A 282 -32.74 -2.89 9.46
C HIS A 282 -33.52 -4.19 9.73
N ILE A 283 -34.20 -4.27 10.87
CA ILE A 283 -35.04 -5.41 11.23
C ILE A 283 -36.21 -5.51 10.25
N ARG A 284 -36.89 -4.39 9.95
CA ARG A 284 -38.01 -4.37 9.00
C ARG A 284 -37.60 -4.85 7.61
N LEU A 285 -36.43 -4.41 7.12
CA LEU A 285 -35.91 -4.78 5.81
C LEU A 285 -35.67 -6.29 5.70
N HIS A 286 -34.95 -6.88 6.65
CA HIS A 286 -34.69 -8.33 6.65
C HIS A 286 -35.93 -9.17 6.93
N ASN A 287 -36.91 -8.62 7.63
CA ASN A 287 -38.18 -9.29 7.87
C ASN A 287 -39.05 -9.32 6.60
N ALA A 288 -39.10 -8.22 5.85
CA ALA A 288 -39.81 -8.14 4.58
C ALA A 288 -39.24 -9.13 3.54
N ASP A 289 -37.92 -9.29 3.49
CA ASP A 289 -37.26 -10.22 2.57
C ASP A 289 -37.45 -11.70 2.94
N ASN A 290 -37.64 -12.04 4.22
CA ASN A 290 -37.72 -13.43 4.66
C ASN A 290 -39.15 -13.97 4.81
N TYR A 291 -40.16 -13.12 5.06
CA TYR A 291 -41.46 -13.59 5.55
C TYR A 291 -42.69 -13.13 4.75
N GLY A 292 -42.54 -12.29 3.73
CA GLY A 292 -43.67 -11.86 2.87
C GLY A 292 -44.69 -10.95 3.56
N GLU A 293 -45.81 -10.66 2.89
CA GLU A 293 -46.80 -9.64 3.32
C GLU A 293 -47.58 -9.98 4.60
N GLU A 294 -47.56 -11.23 5.08
CA GLU A 294 -48.27 -11.66 6.30
C GLU A 294 -47.40 -11.62 7.58
N PHE A 295 -46.18 -11.09 7.49
CA PHE A 295 -45.27 -11.04 8.63
C PHE A 295 -45.63 -9.92 9.62
N ASP A 296 -45.87 -10.27 10.88
CA ASP A 296 -46.06 -9.33 12.00
C ASP A 296 -44.71 -8.97 12.65
N PRO A 297 -44.18 -7.76 12.38
CA PRO A 297 -42.88 -7.34 12.88
C PRO A 297 -42.88 -6.99 14.38
N ASP A 298 -44.02 -6.62 14.95
CA ASP A 298 -44.11 -6.21 16.35
C ASP A 298 -44.10 -7.43 17.27
N ALA A 299 -44.79 -8.50 16.87
CA ALA A 299 -44.77 -9.78 17.59
C ALA A 299 -43.37 -10.44 17.57
N HIS A 300 -42.65 -10.32 16.45
CA HIS A 300 -41.30 -10.89 16.32
C HIS A 300 -40.24 -10.08 17.10
N GLY A 301 -40.31 -8.74 17.04
CA GLY A 301 -39.40 -7.86 17.78
C GLY A 301 -39.51 -8.03 19.31
N ALA A 302 -40.72 -8.25 19.82
CA ALA A 302 -40.96 -8.51 21.24
C ALA A 302 -40.38 -9.86 21.70
N ALA A 303 -40.37 -10.89 20.84
CA ALA A 303 -39.81 -12.20 21.15
C ALA A 303 -38.27 -12.20 21.27
N ILE A 304 -37.59 -11.35 20.50
CA ILE A 304 -36.12 -11.20 20.54
C ILE A 304 -35.66 -10.40 21.76
N GLN A 305 -36.44 -9.43 22.24
CA GLN A 305 -36.10 -8.66 23.45
C GLN A 305 -36.28 -9.46 24.76
N ALA A 306 -36.98 -10.59 24.72
CA ALA A 306 -37.23 -11.46 25.87
C ALA A 306 -36.19 -12.60 26.03
N SER A 307 -35.17 -12.66 25.16
CA SER A 307 -34.10 -13.68 25.13
C SER A 307 -32.71 -13.07 25.23
#